data_AF-X1SFQ6-F1
#
_entry.id   AF-X1SFQ6-F1
#
_cell.length_a   1.000
_cell.length_b   1.000
_cell.length_c   1.000
_cell.angle_alpha   90.00
_cell.angle_beta   90.00
_cell.angle_gamma   90.00
#
_symmetry.space_group_name_H-M   'P 1'
#
loop_
_entity.id
_entity.type
_entity.pdbx_description
1 polymer ?
#
loop_
_entity_poly.entity_id
_entity_poly.type
_entity_poly.pdbx_seq_one_letter_code
_entity_poly.pdbx_strand_id
1 'polypeptide(L)' 'RGRFTDDFSFWKKKLSPELEIEPVDEGKCLRFYVTSEEDCQQFKQCIVDELAQTEFISTDSLEDIPQQD' A
#
# COMPACT_ATOMS: atom_id res chain seq x y z
N ARG A 1 5.83 0.42 -9.09
CA ARG A 1 6.46 -0.49 -8.11
C ARG A 1 5.88 -0.08 -6.75
N GLY A 2 5.09 -0.95 -6.10
CA GLY A 2 4.38 -0.64 -4.85
C GLY A 2 5.21 -0.99 -3.62
N ARG A 3 4.62 -0.87 -2.42
CA ARG A 3 5.25 -1.26 -1.13
C ARG A 3 5.29 -2.78 -0.93
N PHE A 4 4.29 -3.45 -1.48
CA PHE A 4 4.15 -4.90 -1.55
C PHE A 4 3.33 -5.23 -2.81
N THR A 5 3.25 -6.50 -3.16
CA THR A 5 2.53 -6.95 -4.36
C THR A 5 1.07 -6.48 -4.32
N ASP A 6 0.64 -5.79 -5.38
CA ASP A 6 -0.73 -5.29 -5.58
C ASP A 6 -1.27 -4.40 -4.45
N ASP A 7 -0.40 -3.67 -3.77
CA ASP A 7 -0.74 -2.80 -2.64
C ASP A 7 -1.90 -1.81 -2.92
N PHE A 8 -1.93 -1.20 -4.10
CA PHE A 8 -3.02 -0.31 -4.50
C PHE A 8 -4.37 -1.03 -4.62
N SER A 9 -4.37 -2.19 -5.28
CA SER A 9 -5.57 -3.02 -5.46
C SER A 9 -6.06 -3.61 -4.14
N PHE A 10 -5.13 -3.96 -3.25
CA PHE A 10 -5.43 -4.41 -1.90
C PHE A 10 -6.25 -3.36 -1.14
N TRP A 11 -5.76 -2.12 -1.10
CA TRP A 11 -6.44 -1.04 -0.38
C TRP A 11 -7.78 -0.65 -1.03
N LYS A 12 -7.87 -0.63 -2.37
CA LYS A 12 -9.15 -0.41 -3.07
C LYS A 12 -10.21 -1.47 -2.79
N LYS A 13 -9.81 -2.70 -2.47
CA LYS A 13 -10.73 -3.79 -2.15
C LYS A 13 -11.16 -3.78 -0.68
N LYS A 14 -10.27 -3.32 0.21
CA LYS A 14 -10.48 -3.33 1.66
C LYS A 14 -11.20 -2.08 2.15
N LEU A 15 -10.88 -0.93 1.59
CA LEU A 15 -11.52 0.32 1.95
C LEU A 15 -12.70 0.58 1.01
N SER A 16 -13.59 1.47 1.43
CA SER A 16 -14.74 1.88 0.65
C SER A 16 -14.34 2.33 -0.76
N PRO A 17 -15.12 1.98 -1.80
CA PRO A 17 -14.79 2.31 -3.19
C PRO A 17 -14.81 3.82 -3.49
N GLU A 18 -15.49 4.59 -2.65
CA GLU A 18 -15.59 6.06 -2.71
C GLU A 18 -14.33 6.75 -2.17
N LEU A 19 -13.46 6.01 -1.50
CA LEU A 19 -12.25 6.52 -0.86
C LEU A 19 -11.17 6.74 -1.92
N GLU A 20 -10.75 7.99 -2.08
CA GLU A 20 -9.68 8.35 -2.99
C GLU A 20 -8.34 7.83 -2.45
N ILE A 21 -7.77 6.86 -3.16
CA ILE A 21 -6.44 6.32 -2.92
C ILE A 21 -5.55 6.77 -4.06
N GLU A 22 -4.47 7.47 -3.72
CA GLU A 22 -3.53 8.03 -4.70
C GLU A 22 -2.09 7.62 -4.39
N PRO A 23 -1.30 7.26 -5.39
CA PRO A 23 0.14 7.14 -5.24
C PRO A 23 0.77 8.52 -5.04
N VAL A 24 1.64 8.62 -4.04
CA VAL A 24 2.43 9.82 -3.75
C VAL A 24 3.91 9.44 -3.64
N ASP A 25 4.80 10.43 -3.66
CA ASP A 25 6.25 10.23 -3.60
C ASP A 25 6.75 9.25 -4.69
N GLU A 26 6.42 9.56 -5.95
CA GLU A 26 6.78 8.74 -7.12
C GLU A 26 6.25 7.30 -7.05
N GLY A 27 5.16 7.07 -6.30
CA GLY A 27 4.55 5.76 -6.12
C GLY A 27 5.17 4.91 -5.02
N LYS A 28 6.09 5.48 -4.22
CA LYS A 28 6.66 4.82 -3.03
C LYS A 28 5.65 4.74 -1.88
N CYS A 29 4.67 5.64 -1.87
CA CYS A 29 3.67 5.73 -0.82
C CYS A 29 2.26 5.77 -1.42
N LEU A 30 1.26 5.36 -0.65
CA LEU A 30 -0.14 5.67 -0.94
C LEU A 30 -0.66 6.64 0.10
N ARG A 31 -1.45 7.62 -0.38
CA ARG A 31 -2.24 8.52 0.46
C ARG A 31 -3.71 8.18 0.29
N PHE A 32 -4.43 8.22 1.40
CA PHE A 32 -5.88 8.14 1.42
C PHE A 32 -6.43 8.90 2.61
N TYR A 33 -7.65 9.43 2.46
CA TYR A 33 -8.36 10.15 3.50
C TYR A 33 -9.51 9.31 4.03
N VAL A 34 -9.36 8.84 5.26
CA VAL A 34 -10.38 8.02 5.93
C VAL A 34 -11.36 8.95 6.65
N THR A 35 -12.60 8.98 6.19
CA THR A 35 -13.67 9.82 6.77
C THR A 35 -14.72 9.01 7.52
N SER A 36 -14.84 7.71 7.22
CA SER A 36 -15.76 6.80 7.90
C SER A 36 -15.08 6.06 9.05
N GLU A 37 -15.82 5.80 10.12
CA GLU A 37 -15.32 4.98 11.23
C GLU A 37 -15.08 3.53 10.79
N GLU A 38 -15.92 3.01 9.90
CA GLU A 38 -15.80 1.67 9.34
C GLU A 38 -14.47 1.48 8.59
N ASP A 39 -14.12 2.39 7.67
CA ASP A 39 -12.86 2.33 6.95
C ASP A 39 -11.66 2.45 7.91
N CYS A 40 -11.78 3.22 8.99
CA CYS A 40 -10.73 3.33 10.00
C CYS A 40 -10.54 2.02 10.76
N GLN A 41 -11.63 1.32 11.09
CA GLN A 41 -11.57 0.01 11.73
C GLN A 41 -10.99 -1.05 10.78
N GLN A 42 -11.44 -1.08 9.52
CA GLN A 42 -10.91 -2.00 8.50
C GLN A 42 -9.42 -1.76 8.24
N PHE A 43 -9.00 -0.49 8.17
CA PHE A 43 -7.60 -0.12 8.05
C PHE A 43 -6.76 -0.68 9.21
N LYS A 44 -7.22 -0.49 10.46
CA LYS A 44 -6.53 -1.02 11.65
C LYS A 44 -6.48 -2.54 11.64
N GLN A 45 -7.56 -3.21 11.26
CA GLN A 45 -7.59 -4.67 11.18
C GLN A 45 -6.58 -5.18 10.14
N CYS A 46 -6.54 -4.56 8.95
CA CYS A 46 -5.60 -4.91 7.90
C CYS A 46 -4.13 -4.79 8.34
N ILE A 47 -3.81 -3.83 9.23
CA ILE A 47 -2.47 -3.70 9.80
C ILE A 47 -2.09 -4.89 10.66
N VAL A 48 -3.02 -5.34 11.51
CA VAL A 48 -2.74 -6.39 12.50
C VAL A 48 -2.73 -7.79 11.86
N ASP A 49 -3.58 -8.01 10.85
CA ASP A 49 -3.78 -9.34 10.28
C ASP A 49 -2.97 -9.55 9.00
N GLU A 50 -3.39 -8.91 7.90
CA GLU A 50 -2.81 -9.15 6.58
C GLU A 50 -1.42 -8.53 6.44
N LEU A 51 -1.24 -7.29 6.89
CA LEU A 51 0.04 -6.60 6.74
C LEU A 51 1.12 -7.12 7.68
N ALA A 52 0.75 -7.70 8.83
CA ALA A 52 1.70 -8.38 9.70
C ALA A 52 2.37 -9.60 9.04
N GLN A 53 1.72 -10.19 8.03
CA GLN A 53 2.21 -11.36 7.29
C GLN A 53 2.70 -11.01 5.88
N THR A 54 2.57 -9.74 5.48
CA THR A 54 2.93 -9.28 4.14
C THR A 54 4.43 -9.04 4.05
N GLU A 55 5.04 -9.57 2.99
CA GLU A 55 6.43 -9.25 2.67
C GLU A 55 6.51 -7.90 1.96
N PHE A 56 7.15 -6.93 2.62
CA PHE A 56 7.37 -5.60 2.07
C PHE A 56 8.62 -5.60 1.20
N ILE A 57 8.54 -4.86 0.09
CA ILE A 57 9.68 -4.68 -0.82
C ILE A 57 10.67 -3.74 -0.13
N SER A 58 11.79 -4.29 0.34
CA SER A 58 12.86 -3.49 0.96
C SER A 58 13.47 -2.50 -0.04
N THR A 59 13.65 -1.27 0.43
CA THR A 59 14.37 -0.22 -0.30
C THR A 59 15.88 -0.47 -0.39
N ASP A 60 16.45 -1.31 0.48
CA ASP A 60 17.87 -1.72 0.41
C ASP A 60 18.17 -2.74 -0.70
N SER A 61 17.17 -3.34 -1.32
CA SER A 61 17.35 -4.18 -2.53
C SER A 61 17.45 -3.34 -3.81
N LEU A 62 17.86 -2.08 -3.70
CA LEU A 62 18.06 -1.14 -4.82
C LEU A 62 19.49 -1.15 -5.36
N GLU A 63 20.40 -1.93 -4.79
CA GLU A 63 21.70 -2.24 -5.39
C GLU A 63 21.59 -3.58 -6.16
N ASP A 64 22.13 -3.65 -7.38
CA ASP A 64 22.14 -4.80 -8.31
C ASP A 64 20.95 -5.02 -9.26
N ILE A 65 20.51 -3.97 -9.98
CA ILE A 65 19.99 -4.19 -11.35
C ILE A 65 20.79 -3.31 -12.32
N PRO A 66 21.66 -3.89 -13.19
CA PRO A 66 22.36 -3.11 -14.19
C PRO A 66 21.33 -2.47 -15.13
N GLN A 67 21.38 -1.14 -15.24
CA GLN A 67 20.69 -0.44 -16.31
C GLN A 67 21.35 -0.86 -17.63
N GLN A 68 20.61 -1.57 -18.48
CA GLN A 68 21.04 -1.85 -19.84
C GLN A 68 20.64 -0.66 -20.73
N ASP A 69 21.62 -0.09 -21.42
CA ASP A 69 21.52 1.00 -22.42
C ASP A 69 20.50 0.73 -23.54
#